data_AF-A0A340YHS9-F1
#
_entry.id   AF-A0A340YHS9-F1
#
_cell.length_a   1.000
_cell.length_b   1.000
_cell.length_c   1.000
_cell.angle_alpha   90.00
_cell.angle_beta   90.00
_cell.angle_gamma   90.00
#
_symmetry.space_group_name_H-M   'P 1'
#
loop_
_entity.id
_entity.type
_entity.pdbx_description
1 polymer ?
#
loop_
_entity_poly.entity_id
_entity_poly.type
_entity_poly.pdbx_seq_one_letter_code
_entity_poly.pdbx_strand_id
1 'polypeptide(L)'
;MSRRKPVSGGAAPAGPGPARQAVLSRFFQSTGSLKSTSSPTGAAEKADPDSDSAAPLAATLPPQLPPHVVAEIDRSKKRPLESDGPVKKKAKKVQEKEEGSDSVMSGNPEPKKHLRTRIVLKSLEKLKEFCCDSALPQNRVQTESLQKRFAVLPKCTDFDDINLLRAKNAVSSEDSKSQTSQKDKTLSHFGSSHSSYENLQKTSDSKPSNKRTKSIYTPLELQYIEMKQQQKDAILCVECGYKYRFFGEDAEIAARELNIYCHLDHNFMTASIPTHRLFVHVRRLVAKGYKVGVVKQTETAALKAIGDNKSSLFSRKLTALYTKSTLIGEDVNPLVKLDDAVNVDEIMTDTSTSYLLCICENKENVKDKKKGNVFIGLVGVQPATGEVVFDSFQDSASRSELETRILCLQPVELLLPSDLSEQTEMLIQKATAVSVRDDRIRVERLDNMYFEYSHAFQEVTEFYAKDIVDSKGSQSFSGIINLEKPVICSLAAIIRYLKEFNLEKVLSKPKNFKQLSGEMEFMTINGTTLRNLEILQNQTDMKTKGSLFWVLDHTKTSFGRRKLKKWVTQPLLKLREINARLDAVSEVLHSESSVFGQIENHLRKLPDIERGLCSIYHKK
;
A
#
# COMPACT_ATOMS: atom_id res chain seq x y z
N MET A 1 5.72 0.00 -77.69
CA MET A 1 4.36 0.18 -78.25
C MET A 1 3.46 0.64 -77.10
N SER A 2 3.02 1.90 -77.09
CA SER A 2 1.73 2.36 -77.65
C SER A 2 0.53 1.83 -76.85
N ARG A 3 0.03 2.59 -75.86
CA ARG A 3 -1.08 3.58 -75.97
C ARG A 3 -2.39 3.01 -76.57
N ARG A 4 -3.49 3.04 -75.78
CA ARG A 4 -4.68 3.89 -76.03
C ARG A 4 -5.78 3.81 -74.95
N LYS A 5 -6.22 5.00 -74.48
CA LYS A 5 -7.64 5.36 -74.20
C LYS A 5 -8.29 5.77 -75.57
N PRO A 6 -9.60 6.11 -75.71
CA PRO A 6 -10.68 6.30 -74.71
C PRO A 6 -12.02 5.64 -75.12
N VAL A 7 -13.14 5.97 -74.44
CA VAL A 7 -14.36 6.64 -74.99
C VAL A 7 -15.43 6.77 -73.88
N SER A 8 -16.40 7.67 -74.05
CA SER A 8 -17.46 8.04 -73.10
C SER A 8 -18.87 7.79 -73.63
N GLY A 9 -19.83 7.49 -72.74
CA GLY A 9 -21.28 7.49 -73.01
C GLY A 9 -22.08 6.95 -71.83
N GLY A 10 -23.34 7.35 -71.66
CA GLY A 10 -24.23 6.82 -70.62
C GLY A 10 -25.58 7.54 -70.51
N ALA A 11 -26.55 6.92 -69.82
CA ALA A 11 -27.82 7.53 -69.42
C ALA A 11 -28.58 6.67 -68.37
N ALA A 12 -28.98 7.31 -67.25
CA ALA A 12 -30.13 7.01 -66.37
C ALA A 12 -30.33 5.59 -65.75
N PRO A 13 -31.22 5.43 -64.73
CA PRO A 13 -31.69 6.37 -63.69
C PRO A 13 -31.26 5.92 -62.26
N ALA A 14 -31.80 6.55 -61.22
CA ALA A 14 -31.33 6.39 -59.82
C ALA A 14 -32.01 5.26 -59.01
N GLY A 15 -31.24 4.69 -58.08
CA GLY A 15 -31.70 3.86 -56.96
C GLY A 15 -31.04 4.31 -55.64
N PRO A 16 -31.54 3.91 -54.46
CA PRO A 16 -31.21 4.56 -53.18
C PRO A 16 -29.79 4.25 -52.67
N GLY A 17 -29.06 5.30 -52.29
CA GLY A 17 -27.77 5.20 -51.60
C GLY A 17 -27.91 5.05 -50.07
N PRO A 18 -26.87 4.54 -49.38
CA PRO A 18 -26.93 4.26 -47.94
C PRO A 18 -26.95 5.53 -47.08
N ALA A 19 -27.58 5.43 -45.90
CA ALA A 19 -27.80 6.55 -45.00
C ALA A 19 -26.48 7.11 -44.40
N ARG A 20 -26.36 8.44 -44.38
CA ARG A 20 -25.30 9.14 -43.64
C ARG A 20 -25.69 9.27 -42.17
N GLN A 21 -24.80 8.83 -41.28
CA GLN A 21 -24.98 8.93 -39.83
C GLN A 21 -24.87 10.40 -39.37
N ALA A 22 -25.80 10.85 -38.52
CA ALA A 22 -25.91 12.26 -38.15
C ALA A 22 -24.98 12.68 -37.00
N VAL A 23 -24.52 13.93 -37.03
CA VAL A 23 -23.61 14.52 -36.02
C VAL A 23 -24.40 14.94 -34.77
N LEU A 24 -23.85 14.66 -33.58
CA LEU A 24 -24.47 14.87 -32.26
C LEU A 24 -24.51 16.34 -31.78
N SER A 25 -24.59 17.32 -32.68
CA SER A 25 -24.64 18.76 -32.35
C SER A 25 -26.06 19.31 -32.14
N ARG A 26 -27.08 18.44 -31.96
CA ARG A 26 -28.50 18.82 -32.03
C ARG A 26 -29.37 18.45 -30.81
N PHE A 27 -28.77 18.02 -29.70
CA PHE A 27 -29.49 17.54 -28.51
C PHE A 27 -29.47 18.46 -27.28
N PHE A 28 -28.90 19.67 -27.40
CA PHE A 28 -28.96 20.69 -26.34
C PHE A 28 -29.46 22.02 -26.91
N GLN A 29 -30.75 22.30 -26.72
CA GLN A 29 -31.32 23.64 -26.82
C GLN A 29 -32.06 23.96 -25.51
N SER A 30 -31.91 25.21 -25.04
CA SER A 30 -32.42 25.66 -23.75
C SER A 30 -33.87 26.14 -23.84
N THR A 31 -34.68 25.81 -22.83
CA THR A 31 -36.05 26.29 -22.66
C THR A 31 -36.15 27.27 -21.49
N GLY A 32 -36.20 28.56 -21.79
CA GLY A 32 -36.85 29.56 -20.91
C GLY A 32 -38.35 29.66 -21.24
N SER A 33 -39.13 30.57 -20.66
CA SER A 33 -38.92 31.54 -19.56
C SER A 33 -40.28 32.17 -19.20
N LEU A 34 -40.52 32.55 -17.94
CA LEU A 34 -41.64 33.43 -17.56
C LEU A 34 -41.28 34.43 -16.45
N LYS A 35 -40.94 35.67 -16.86
CA LYS A 35 -41.41 36.99 -16.36
C LYS A 35 -41.55 37.19 -14.83
N SER A 36 -40.68 38.00 -14.20
CA SER A 36 -40.74 39.48 -14.01
C SER A 36 -41.67 39.94 -12.88
N THR A 37 -41.38 40.97 -12.07
CA THR A 37 -40.44 42.13 -12.18
C THR A 37 -39.43 42.12 -10.99
N SER A 38 -38.74 43.15 -10.48
CA SER A 38 -38.68 44.64 -10.67
C SER A 38 -37.29 45.22 -10.28
N SER A 39 -37.12 46.55 -10.29
CA SER A 39 -35.95 47.35 -9.85
C SER A 39 -36.40 48.81 -9.57
N PRO A 40 -35.56 49.80 -9.16
CA PRO A 40 -34.12 49.85 -8.85
C PRO A 40 -33.87 50.10 -7.32
N THR A 41 -32.81 50.69 -6.73
CA THR A 41 -31.58 51.47 -7.09
C THR A 41 -30.58 51.36 -5.91
N GLY A 42 -29.28 51.68 -5.97
CA GLY A 42 -28.39 52.01 -7.09
C GLY A 42 -27.15 52.87 -6.72
N ALA A 43 -25.99 52.55 -7.32
CA ALA A 43 -24.78 53.37 -7.56
C ALA A 43 -23.78 53.78 -6.42
N ALA A 44 -22.50 53.41 -6.65
CA ALA A 44 -21.24 54.19 -6.45
C ALA A 44 -20.75 54.54 -5.00
N GLU A 45 -19.44 54.75 -4.69
CA GLU A 45 -18.14 54.55 -5.38
C GLU A 45 -16.96 54.61 -4.36
N LYS A 46 -15.81 53.93 -4.64
CA LYS A 46 -14.42 54.19 -4.12
C LYS A 46 -14.20 54.17 -2.58
N ALA A 47 -13.01 54.45 -2.01
CA ALA A 47 -11.70 53.74 -2.12
C ALA A 47 -10.75 54.16 -0.94
N ASP A 48 -9.88 53.24 -0.48
CA ASP A 48 -8.58 53.29 0.28
C ASP A 48 -7.94 54.64 0.76
N PRO A 49 -7.02 54.69 1.78
CA PRO A 49 -6.63 53.71 2.84
C PRO A 49 -6.34 54.33 4.27
N ASP A 50 -5.64 53.55 5.12
CA ASP A 50 -4.67 53.92 6.20
C ASP A 50 -5.04 54.21 7.69
N SER A 51 -4.13 53.74 8.55
CA SER A 51 -3.74 54.16 9.93
C SER A 51 -4.48 53.68 11.23
N ASP A 52 -3.83 52.73 11.90
CA ASP A 52 -3.47 52.65 13.35
C ASP A 52 -4.41 52.96 14.55
N SER A 53 -4.49 51.93 15.42
CA SER A 53 -4.31 51.95 16.90
C SER A 53 -5.50 51.98 17.89
N ALA A 54 -5.17 51.53 19.13
CA ALA A 54 -5.85 51.74 20.42
C ALA A 54 -7.20 51.02 20.75
N ALA A 55 -7.07 49.79 21.28
CA ALA A 55 -7.64 49.29 22.55
C ALA A 55 -9.19 49.25 22.82
N PRO A 56 -9.69 48.36 23.73
CA PRO A 56 -11.08 47.88 23.66
C PRO A 56 -12.02 48.33 24.81
N LEU A 57 -13.33 48.14 24.59
CA LEU A 57 -14.37 48.12 25.63
C LEU A 57 -15.24 46.84 25.53
N ALA A 58 -15.93 46.52 26.63
CA ALA A 58 -16.32 45.16 27.01
C ALA A 58 -17.83 44.83 26.84
N ALA A 59 -18.25 43.71 27.46
CA ALA A 59 -19.63 43.24 27.74
C ALA A 59 -20.39 42.54 26.58
N THR A 60 -21.12 41.43 26.76
CA THR A 60 -21.34 40.56 27.95
C THR A 60 -21.65 39.10 27.52
N LEU A 61 -21.35 38.10 28.36
CA LEU A 61 -21.89 36.72 28.26
C LEU A 61 -22.43 36.23 29.62
N PRO A 62 -23.46 35.35 29.67
CA PRO A 62 -23.99 34.79 30.93
C PRO A 62 -23.09 33.70 31.57
N PRO A 63 -23.30 33.35 32.86
CA PRO A 63 -22.24 32.76 33.71
C PRO A 63 -22.30 31.22 33.92
N GLN A 64 -21.18 30.69 34.40
CA GLN A 64 -21.10 29.46 35.22
C GLN A 64 -20.50 29.77 36.60
N LEU A 65 -20.81 28.97 37.61
CA LEU A 65 -20.40 29.12 39.02
C LEU A 65 -20.20 27.71 39.67
N PRO A 66 -19.53 27.58 40.84
CA PRO A 66 -18.18 26.96 40.85
C PRO A 66 -18.06 25.71 41.75
N PRO A 67 -16.88 25.05 41.86
CA PRO A 67 -16.72 23.80 42.64
C PRO A 67 -16.40 24.02 44.13
N HIS A 68 -16.54 22.95 44.93
CA HIS A 68 -16.13 22.86 46.35
C HIS A 68 -15.10 21.75 46.58
N VAL A 69 -14.30 21.87 47.64
CA VAL A 69 -13.23 20.93 48.03
C VAL A 69 -13.15 20.82 49.57
N VAL A 70 -12.60 19.69 50.06
CA VAL A 70 -12.17 19.40 51.45
C VAL A 70 -13.26 19.14 52.50
N ALA A 71 -13.35 17.88 52.94
CA ALA A 71 -13.38 17.50 54.36
C ALA A 71 -13.03 15.99 54.51
N GLU A 72 -12.14 15.65 55.43
CA GLU A 72 -11.92 14.27 55.89
C GLU A 72 -12.85 13.96 57.08
N ILE A 73 -13.12 12.66 57.35
CA ILE A 73 -13.13 12.08 58.70
C ILE A 73 -13.22 10.54 58.60
N ASP A 74 -12.40 9.86 59.40
CA ASP A 74 -12.39 8.40 59.58
C ASP A 74 -13.41 7.93 60.64
N ARG A 75 -14.04 6.76 60.43
CA ARG A 75 -14.24 5.75 61.49
C ARG A 75 -14.69 4.38 60.96
N SER A 76 -14.42 3.35 61.77
CA SER A 76 -14.43 1.94 61.34
C SER A 76 -15.38 1.01 62.15
N LYS A 77 -15.59 -0.21 61.61
CA LYS A 77 -16.08 -1.45 62.26
C LYS A 77 -17.55 -1.50 62.75
N LYS A 78 -18.36 -2.37 62.12
CA LYS A 78 -18.73 -3.72 62.65
C LYS A 78 -19.54 -4.58 61.64
N ARG A 79 -19.50 -5.90 61.84
CA ARG A 79 -20.43 -6.96 61.35
C ARG A 79 -20.99 -7.70 62.61
N PRO A 80 -21.71 -8.84 62.57
CA PRO A 80 -22.37 -9.59 61.48
C PRO A 80 -23.84 -10.01 61.83
N LEU A 81 -24.29 -11.16 61.31
CA LEU A 81 -25.50 -11.99 61.61
C LEU A 81 -26.74 -11.74 60.71
N GLU A 82 -27.52 -12.75 60.29
CA GLU A 82 -27.20 -14.17 59.98
C GLU A 82 -28.30 -14.77 59.04
N SER A 83 -28.43 -16.10 59.00
CA SER A 83 -29.26 -16.96 58.13
C SER A 83 -30.79 -16.78 58.29
N ASP A 84 -31.71 -17.43 57.55
CA ASP A 84 -31.69 -18.70 56.77
C ASP A 84 -32.63 -18.69 55.54
N GLY A 85 -32.56 -19.74 54.71
CA GLY A 85 -33.57 -20.06 53.66
C GLY A 85 -34.42 -21.28 54.07
N PRO A 86 -34.83 -22.16 53.13
CA PRO A 86 -35.42 -21.95 51.80
C PRO A 86 -36.78 -22.70 51.69
N VAL A 87 -37.44 -22.77 50.51
CA VAL A 87 -38.21 -23.96 50.04
C VAL A 87 -38.63 -23.82 48.56
N LYS A 88 -39.00 -24.94 47.91
CA LYS A 88 -39.20 -25.07 46.45
C LYS A 88 -40.65 -25.38 46.04
N LYS A 89 -41.04 -24.89 44.85
CA LYS A 89 -41.99 -25.46 43.86
C LYS A 89 -43.42 -25.84 44.31
N LYS A 90 -44.40 -25.38 43.53
CA LYS A 90 -45.35 -26.26 42.82
C LYS A 90 -45.87 -25.60 41.54
N ALA A 91 -46.17 -26.39 40.53
CA ALA A 91 -46.76 -25.94 39.27
C ALA A 91 -48.28 -26.17 39.28
N LYS A 92 -49.02 -25.43 38.44
CA LYS A 92 -50.42 -25.77 38.12
C LYS A 92 -50.71 -25.56 36.65
N LYS A 93 -51.38 -26.55 36.06
CA LYS A 93 -51.84 -26.60 34.66
C LYS A 93 -53.20 -25.91 34.56
N VAL A 94 -53.41 -25.10 33.54
CA VAL A 94 -54.74 -24.62 33.09
C VAL A 94 -54.80 -24.83 31.57
N GLN A 95 -56.01 -25.03 31.05
CA GLN A 95 -56.30 -25.62 29.75
C GLN A 95 -57.50 -24.88 29.13
N GLU A 96 -57.51 -24.78 27.79
CA GLU A 96 -58.60 -24.39 26.88
C GLU A 96 -59.57 -23.25 27.28
N LYS A 97 -59.68 -22.26 26.37
CA LYS A 97 -60.99 -21.84 25.89
C LYS A 97 -60.88 -21.42 24.40
N GLU A 98 -61.73 -22.02 23.58
CA GLU A 98 -62.03 -21.53 22.22
C GLU A 98 -63.25 -20.62 22.27
N GLU A 99 -63.25 -19.57 21.46
CA GLU A 99 -64.42 -18.86 20.92
C GLU A 99 -63.91 -18.12 19.67
N GLY A 100 -64.70 -18.05 18.59
CA GLY A 100 -64.21 -17.73 17.25
C GLY A 100 -65.03 -16.68 16.49
N SER A 101 -64.78 -16.60 15.17
CA SER A 101 -65.20 -15.57 14.21
C SER A 101 -64.49 -14.19 14.38
N ASP A 102 -64.25 -13.39 13.33
CA ASP A 102 -64.55 -13.59 11.91
C ASP A 102 -63.47 -13.02 10.97
N SER A 103 -63.59 -13.30 9.67
CA SER A 103 -62.51 -13.10 8.68
C SER A 103 -62.38 -11.68 8.07
N VAL A 104 -61.14 -11.22 7.89
CA VAL A 104 -60.77 -10.20 6.88
C VAL A 104 -59.45 -10.58 6.22
N MET A 105 -59.40 -10.53 4.88
CA MET A 105 -58.19 -10.79 4.08
C MET A 105 -57.15 -9.69 4.25
N SER A 106 -55.88 -10.06 4.49
CA SER A 106 -54.72 -9.21 4.25
C SER A 106 -53.53 -10.06 3.80
N GLY A 107 -52.78 -9.59 2.81
CA GLY A 107 -51.68 -10.33 2.20
C GLY A 107 -50.47 -10.45 3.12
N ASN A 108 -49.90 -11.65 3.23
CA ASN A 108 -48.74 -11.95 4.07
C ASN A 108 -47.47 -11.22 3.57
N PRO A 109 -46.84 -10.33 4.36
CA PRO A 109 -45.50 -9.84 4.05
C PRO A 109 -44.45 -10.84 4.59
N GLU A 110 -43.81 -11.61 3.73
CA GLU A 110 -42.83 -12.64 4.15
C GLU A 110 -41.67 -12.05 4.99
N PRO A 111 -41.50 -12.44 6.27
CA PRO A 111 -40.54 -11.79 7.15
C PRO A 111 -39.14 -12.42 7.05
N LYS A 112 -38.26 -11.74 6.29
CA LYS A 112 -36.80 -11.54 6.52
C LYS A 112 -35.85 -12.75 6.73
N LYS A 113 -36.31 -13.99 6.86
CA LYS A 113 -35.47 -15.18 7.14
C LYS A 113 -34.32 -15.39 6.15
N HIS A 114 -34.45 -14.93 4.91
CA HIS A 114 -33.45 -15.12 3.84
C HIS A 114 -32.06 -14.53 4.12
N LEU A 115 -31.93 -13.47 4.94
CA LEU A 115 -30.61 -12.87 5.21
C LEU A 115 -29.78 -13.75 6.17
N ARG A 116 -30.44 -14.33 7.18
CA ARG A 116 -29.85 -15.21 8.20
C ARG A 116 -29.15 -16.42 7.59
N THR A 117 -29.79 -17.07 6.61
CA THR A 117 -29.19 -18.20 5.89
C THR A 117 -28.00 -17.76 5.04
N ARG A 118 -28.08 -16.61 4.36
CA ARG A 118 -27.13 -16.26 3.28
C ARG A 118 -25.70 -15.97 3.75
N ILE A 119 -25.50 -15.34 4.91
CA ILE A 119 -24.15 -15.09 5.44
C ILE A 119 -23.55 -16.40 5.99
N VAL A 120 -24.32 -17.13 6.82
CA VAL A 120 -23.88 -18.39 7.42
C VAL A 120 -23.57 -19.45 6.37
N LEU A 121 -24.41 -19.57 5.33
CA LEU A 121 -24.12 -20.44 4.18
C LEU A 121 -22.84 -20.01 3.46
N LYS A 122 -22.65 -18.72 3.14
CA LYS A 122 -21.42 -18.28 2.46
C LYS A 122 -20.16 -18.52 3.29
N SER A 123 -20.21 -18.33 4.61
CA SER A 123 -19.08 -18.67 5.49
C SER A 123 -18.86 -20.19 5.57
N LEU A 124 -19.92 -20.99 5.58
CA LEU A 124 -19.85 -22.46 5.54
C LEU A 124 -19.35 -23.00 4.19
N GLU A 125 -19.68 -22.36 3.08
CA GLU A 125 -19.17 -22.66 1.73
C GLU A 125 -17.66 -22.40 1.66
N LYS A 126 -17.21 -21.21 2.09
CA LYS A 126 -15.77 -20.91 2.24
C LYS A 126 -15.07 -21.88 3.19
N LEU A 127 -15.68 -22.22 4.33
CA LEU A 127 -15.10 -23.14 5.30
C LEU A 127 -15.00 -24.57 4.76
N LYS A 128 -15.94 -25.01 3.90
CA LYS A 128 -15.80 -26.26 3.16
C LYS A 128 -14.62 -26.19 2.18
N GLU A 129 -14.53 -25.14 1.36
CA GLU A 129 -13.35 -24.94 0.49
C GLU A 129 -12.03 -24.91 1.29
N PHE A 130 -12.03 -24.36 2.50
CA PHE A 130 -10.86 -24.31 3.40
C PHE A 130 -10.50 -25.68 4.03
N CYS A 131 -11.48 -26.54 4.32
CA CYS A 131 -11.24 -27.81 5.01
C CYS A 131 -11.10 -29.03 4.08
N CYS A 132 -11.55 -28.95 2.83
CA CYS A 132 -11.81 -30.15 2.00
C CYS A 132 -10.59 -30.90 1.44
N ASP A 133 -9.36 -30.37 1.54
CA ASP A 133 -8.16 -31.16 1.21
C ASP A 133 -7.82 -32.21 2.29
N SER A 134 -8.49 -32.19 3.45
CA SER A 134 -8.41 -33.24 4.47
C SER A 134 -9.29 -34.48 4.14
N ALA A 135 -9.14 -35.01 2.93
CA ALA A 135 -9.89 -36.18 2.46
C ALA A 135 -9.55 -37.45 3.28
N LEU A 136 -10.45 -37.82 4.21
CA LEU A 136 -10.35 -39.07 4.96
C LEU A 136 -10.25 -40.28 4.02
N PRO A 137 -9.26 -41.19 4.19
CA PRO A 137 -9.14 -42.37 3.34
C PRO A 137 -10.36 -43.28 3.52
N GLN A 138 -11.09 -43.54 2.44
CA GLN A 138 -12.37 -44.28 2.45
C GLN A 138 -12.20 -45.80 2.62
N ASN A 139 -11.54 -46.25 3.69
CA ASN A 139 -11.58 -47.65 4.10
C ASN A 139 -12.90 -47.98 4.83
N ARG A 140 -14.02 -47.87 4.11
CA ARG A 140 -15.33 -48.33 4.57
C ARG A 140 -15.45 -49.84 4.39
N VAL A 141 -14.66 -50.58 5.16
CA VAL A 141 -14.73 -52.06 5.22
C VAL A 141 -16.14 -52.45 5.64
N GLN A 142 -16.88 -53.13 4.76
CA GLN A 142 -18.14 -53.76 5.10
C GLN A 142 -17.87 -55.03 5.91
N THR A 143 -18.59 -55.18 7.03
CA THR A 143 -18.54 -56.37 7.87
C THR A 143 -19.40 -57.49 7.25
N GLU A 144 -18.75 -58.41 6.52
CA GLU A 144 -19.33 -59.72 6.19
C GLU A 144 -18.56 -60.86 6.86
N SER A 145 -19.21 -62.01 7.01
CA SER A 145 -18.85 -63.03 8.00
C SER A 145 -18.01 -64.19 7.45
N LEU A 146 -17.09 -64.65 8.31
CA LEU A 146 -16.15 -65.76 8.09
C LEU A 146 -16.77 -67.02 7.44
N GLN A 147 -16.16 -67.49 6.35
CA GLN A 147 -15.95 -68.93 6.12
C GLN A 147 -14.50 -69.23 5.71
N LYS A 148 -14.11 -70.51 5.87
CA LYS A 148 -12.72 -70.95 6.09
C LYS A 148 -11.98 -71.39 4.81
N ARG A 149 -10.66 -71.56 4.99
CA ARG A 149 -9.62 -72.18 4.13
C ARG A 149 -8.83 -71.13 3.30
N PHE A 150 -7.51 -71.25 3.11
CA PHE A 150 -6.58 -72.34 3.43
C PHE A 150 -5.48 -71.95 4.44
N ALA A 151 -4.59 -72.89 4.76
CA ALA A 151 -3.50 -72.74 5.73
C ALA A 151 -2.16 -73.28 5.16
N VAL A 152 -1.09 -73.15 5.95
CA VAL A 152 0.26 -73.73 5.76
C VAL A 152 1.16 -73.01 4.75
N LEU A 153 2.03 -72.14 5.28
CA LEU A 153 3.40 -71.93 4.78
C LEU A 153 4.33 -72.97 5.42
N PRO A 154 5.28 -73.54 4.66
CA PRO A 154 6.57 -73.99 5.17
C PRO A 154 7.72 -73.07 4.69
N LYS A 155 8.89 -73.21 5.32
CA LYS A 155 10.13 -72.46 5.04
C LYS A 155 11.10 -73.27 4.14
N CYS A 156 12.32 -72.71 3.98
CA CYS A 156 13.61 -73.35 3.66
C CYS A 156 14.09 -73.16 2.20
N THR A 157 15.39 -72.96 1.92
CA THR A 157 16.55 -72.55 2.75
C THR A 157 17.68 -72.04 1.83
N ASP A 158 18.54 -71.18 2.38
CA ASP A 158 20.01 -71.08 2.23
C ASP A 158 20.70 -71.80 1.04
N PHE A 159 21.51 -71.06 0.26
CA PHE A 159 22.97 -71.02 0.47
C PHE A 159 23.68 -69.98 -0.41
N ASP A 160 24.82 -69.46 0.05
CA ASP A 160 25.84 -68.79 -0.78
C ASP A 160 26.62 -69.82 -1.62
N ASP A 161 27.31 -69.42 -2.71
CA ASP A 161 28.78 -69.24 -2.68
C ASP A 161 29.40 -68.79 -4.04
N ILE A 162 30.70 -68.43 -3.98
CA ILE A 162 31.73 -68.47 -5.04
C ILE A 162 31.57 -67.50 -6.25
N ASN A 163 32.19 -66.34 -6.04
CA ASN A 163 33.15 -65.70 -6.94
C ASN A 163 33.62 -66.53 -8.17
N LEU A 164 33.54 -65.95 -9.37
CA LEU A 164 34.72 -65.39 -10.10
C LEU A 164 34.47 -65.29 -11.62
N LEU A 165 34.07 -64.12 -12.12
CA LEU A 165 34.32 -63.75 -13.52
C LEU A 165 34.55 -62.23 -13.68
N ARG A 166 35.57 -61.73 -12.98
CA ARG A 166 36.09 -60.36 -13.10
C ARG A 166 36.73 -60.16 -14.48
N ALA A 167 36.00 -59.63 -15.47
CA ALA A 167 36.60 -59.22 -16.75
C ALA A 167 35.78 -58.20 -17.59
N LYS A 168 35.62 -56.95 -17.13
CA LYS A 168 36.10 -55.72 -17.83
C LYS A 168 35.53 -54.40 -17.28
N ASN A 169 36.31 -53.33 -17.50
CA ASN A 169 35.93 -51.91 -17.50
C ASN A 169 35.50 -51.27 -16.16
N ALA A 170 36.45 -51.14 -15.24
CA ALA A 170 36.42 -50.10 -14.19
C ALA A 170 37.85 -49.56 -13.91
N VAL A 171 38.17 -48.39 -14.47
CA VAL A 171 39.40 -47.60 -14.31
C VAL A 171 39.00 -46.13 -14.58
N SER A 172 39.30 -45.11 -13.76
CA SER A 172 40.00 -45.05 -12.46
C SER A 172 39.37 -43.96 -11.56
N SER A 173 39.73 -43.96 -10.27
CA SER A 173 39.18 -43.10 -9.21
C SER A 173 39.96 -41.79 -8.95
N GLU A 174 39.58 -41.09 -7.88
CA GLU A 174 39.89 -39.69 -7.53
C GLU A 174 41.22 -39.47 -6.75
N ASP A 175 41.53 -38.18 -6.56
CA ASP A 175 42.18 -37.53 -5.40
C ASP A 175 43.59 -37.90 -4.89
N SER A 176 44.46 -36.88 -4.76
CA SER A 176 45.02 -36.43 -3.45
C SER A 176 45.93 -35.18 -3.53
N LYS A 177 46.19 -34.56 -2.35
CA LYS A 177 46.97 -33.31 -2.12
C LYS A 177 48.48 -33.61 -2.00
N SER A 178 49.45 -32.70 -2.20
CA SER A 178 49.77 -31.57 -1.29
C SER A 178 51.17 -30.92 -1.55
N GLN A 179 51.47 -29.82 -0.84
CA GLN A 179 52.80 -29.35 -0.34
C GLN A 179 53.89 -28.63 -1.22
N THR A 180 54.00 -27.31 -0.95
CA THR A 180 55.21 -26.49 -0.60
C THR A 180 56.35 -26.04 -1.57
N SER A 181 56.71 -24.74 -1.38
CA SER A 181 58.06 -24.09 -1.38
C SER A 181 58.77 -23.58 -2.67
N GLN A 182 59.00 -22.24 -2.69
CA GLN A 182 60.19 -21.44 -3.11
C GLN A 182 61.00 -21.85 -4.38
N LYS A 183 61.45 -20.99 -5.33
CA LYS A 183 61.98 -19.61 -5.22
C LYS A 183 62.45 -19.02 -6.59
N ASP A 184 62.50 -17.68 -6.66
CA ASP A 184 63.46 -16.79 -7.40
C ASP A 184 63.48 -16.62 -8.96
N LYS A 185 63.44 -15.32 -9.36
CA LYS A 185 64.02 -14.64 -10.57
C LYS A 185 63.28 -14.77 -11.93
N THR A 186 63.27 -13.77 -12.84
CA THR A 186 64.04 -12.48 -12.96
C THR A 186 63.31 -11.40 -13.80
N LEU A 187 63.69 -10.11 -13.65
CA LEU A 187 63.50 -8.92 -14.55
C LEU A 187 62.06 -8.54 -15.00
N SER A 188 61.49 -7.38 -14.63
CA SER A 188 61.71 -5.96 -15.07
C SER A 188 60.81 -5.52 -16.25
N HIS A 189 59.79 -4.67 -16.09
CA HIS A 189 59.77 -3.19 -15.96
C HIS A 189 59.68 -2.42 -17.30
N PHE A 190 58.99 -1.26 -17.28
CA PHE A 190 58.64 -0.35 -18.40
C PHE A 190 57.54 -0.87 -19.36
N GLY A 191 56.76 0.01 -20.02
CA GLY A 191 56.69 1.46 -19.85
C GLY A 191 55.75 2.14 -20.87
N SER A 192 55.11 3.25 -20.48
CA SER A 192 54.21 4.03 -21.36
C SER A 192 54.98 4.81 -22.43
N SER A 193 54.37 5.00 -23.61
CA SER A 193 54.65 6.17 -24.45
C SER A 193 53.46 6.52 -25.35
N HIS A 194 53.21 7.82 -25.51
CA HIS A 194 52.35 8.36 -26.57
C HIS A 194 53.09 8.31 -27.91
N SER A 195 52.35 8.33 -29.01
CA SER A 195 52.86 8.93 -30.25
C SER A 195 51.83 9.90 -30.83
N SER A 196 52.28 11.11 -31.14
CA SER A 196 51.53 12.16 -31.81
C SER A 196 52.11 12.36 -33.21
N TYR A 197 51.26 12.44 -34.23
CA TYR A 197 51.64 12.93 -35.55
C TYR A 197 50.55 13.83 -36.15
N GLU A 198 50.92 14.58 -37.17
CA GLU A 198 50.39 15.92 -37.39
C GLU A 198 49.31 16.04 -38.47
N ASN A 199 48.37 16.95 -38.19
CA ASN A 199 47.92 18.04 -39.07
C ASN A 199 47.98 17.83 -40.60
N LEU A 200 46.81 17.71 -41.24
CA LEU A 200 46.67 17.84 -42.70
C LEU A 200 45.41 18.65 -43.03
N GLN A 201 45.59 19.89 -43.47
CA GLN A 201 44.50 20.78 -43.89
C GLN A 201 43.92 20.33 -45.24
N LYS A 202 42.59 20.39 -45.39
CA LYS A 202 41.91 20.63 -46.67
C LYS A 202 40.58 21.35 -46.47
N THR A 203 40.22 22.17 -47.45
CA THR A 203 39.13 23.14 -47.40
C THR A 203 37.88 22.65 -48.13
N SER A 204 36.69 23.02 -47.61
CA SER A 204 35.48 23.21 -48.43
C SER A 204 34.36 23.88 -47.62
N ASP A 205 34.17 25.17 -47.90
CA ASP A 205 32.95 25.98 -47.92
C ASP A 205 31.81 25.80 -46.89
N SER A 206 31.46 26.93 -46.27
CA SER A 206 30.44 27.10 -45.25
C SER A 206 29.00 27.00 -45.76
N LYS A 207 28.11 26.47 -44.91
CA LYS A 207 26.73 26.95 -44.78
C LYS A 207 26.52 27.55 -43.39
N PRO A 208 25.68 28.59 -43.23
CA PRO A 208 25.70 29.42 -42.03
C PRO A 208 25.15 28.69 -40.81
N SER A 209 25.96 28.62 -39.74
CA SER A 209 25.50 28.16 -38.43
C SER A 209 24.59 29.21 -37.79
N ASN A 210 23.38 28.79 -37.41
CA ASN A 210 22.42 29.66 -36.76
C ASN A 210 22.90 29.95 -35.31
N LYS A 211 23.52 31.11 -35.10
CA LYS A 211 24.15 31.51 -33.82
C LYS A 211 23.12 31.77 -32.70
N ARG A 212 22.42 30.74 -32.21
CA ARG A 212 21.46 30.90 -31.09
C ARG A 212 21.35 29.78 -30.03
N THR A 213 22.27 28.82 -30.02
CA THR A 213 22.66 28.08 -28.79
C THR A 213 24.12 27.64 -28.88
N LYS A 214 24.84 27.62 -27.76
CA LYS A 214 26.20 27.00 -27.63
C LYS A 214 26.14 25.52 -27.20
N SER A 215 24.95 24.92 -27.17
CA SER A 215 24.69 23.54 -26.74
C SER A 215 24.11 22.73 -27.90
N ILE A 216 24.47 21.45 -27.94
CA ILE A 216 23.90 20.44 -28.85
C ILE A 216 22.47 20.07 -28.42
N TYR A 217 22.17 20.21 -27.13
CA TYR A 217 20.85 19.95 -26.57
C TYR A 217 19.88 21.12 -26.80
N THR A 218 18.63 20.78 -27.11
CA THR A 218 17.50 21.71 -27.15
C THR A 218 17.17 22.26 -25.76
N PRO A 219 16.46 23.39 -25.65
CA PRO A 219 16.08 23.96 -24.34
C PRO A 219 15.26 23.02 -23.45
N LEU A 220 14.46 22.11 -24.02
CA LEU A 220 13.67 21.15 -23.25
C LEU A 220 14.51 19.96 -22.77
N GLU A 221 15.46 19.50 -23.58
CA GLU A 221 16.43 18.47 -23.16
C GLU A 221 17.33 18.98 -22.02
N LEU A 222 17.78 20.24 -22.08
CA LEU A 222 18.54 20.86 -20.98
C LEU A 222 17.72 20.92 -19.68
N GLN A 223 16.46 21.34 -19.75
CA GLN A 223 15.56 21.36 -18.60
C GLN A 223 15.32 19.94 -18.03
N TYR A 224 15.17 18.92 -18.89
CA TYR A 224 15.08 17.52 -18.48
C TYR A 224 16.36 17.06 -17.77
N ILE A 225 17.54 17.32 -18.33
CA ILE A 225 18.84 16.94 -17.74
C ILE A 225 19.00 17.55 -16.34
N GLU A 226 18.67 18.83 -16.17
CA GLU A 226 18.71 19.52 -14.87
C GLU A 226 17.84 18.82 -13.81
N MET A 227 16.58 18.51 -14.13
CA MET A 227 15.67 17.81 -13.21
C MET A 227 16.08 16.35 -12.98
N LYS A 228 16.58 15.64 -14.00
CA LYS A 228 17.02 14.24 -13.90
C LYS A 228 18.29 14.10 -13.06
N GLN A 229 19.19 15.10 -13.05
CA GLN A 229 20.35 15.11 -12.16
C GLN A 229 19.96 15.13 -10.67
N GLN A 230 18.82 15.75 -10.33
CA GLN A 230 18.27 15.84 -8.97
C GLN A 230 17.47 14.59 -8.56
N GLN A 231 17.01 13.79 -9.53
CA GLN A 231 16.11 12.64 -9.35
C GLN A 231 16.48 11.50 -10.30
N LYS A 232 17.69 10.95 -10.13
CA LYS A 232 18.29 10.00 -11.08
C LYS A 232 17.56 8.65 -11.12
N ASP A 233 17.04 8.21 -9.98
CA ASP A 233 16.36 6.94 -9.74
C ASP A 233 14.84 6.97 -10.05
N ALA A 234 14.28 8.15 -10.30
CA ALA A 234 12.88 8.33 -10.66
C ALA A 234 12.70 8.43 -12.18
N ILE A 235 11.71 7.72 -12.73
CA ILE A 235 11.27 7.90 -14.13
C ILE A 235 10.48 9.22 -14.23
N LEU A 236 10.91 10.15 -15.08
CA LEU A 236 10.29 11.46 -15.19
C LEU A 236 9.23 11.54 -16.30
N CYS A 237 7.98 11.73 -15.88
CA CYS A 237 6.86 12.13 -16.73
C CYS A 237 6.91 13.67 -16.91
N VAL A 238 7.41 14.17 -18.04
CA VAL A 238 7.58 15.63 -18.28
C VAL A 238 6.42 16.21 -19.11
N GLU A 239 5.62 17.10 -18.52
CA GLU A 239 4.48 17.72 -19.18
C GLU A 239 4.93 18.63 -20.35
N CYS A 240 4.40 18.37 -21.53
CA CYS A 240 4.76 19.02 -22.79
C CYS A 240 3.48 19.36 -23.57
N GLY A 241 2.73 20.34 -23.07
CA GLY A 241 1.37 20.63 -23.55
C GLY A 241 0.41 19.50 -23.21
N TYR A 242 -0.36 19.01 -24.19
CA TYR A 242 -1.42 18.00 -23.98
C TYR A 242 -0.91 16.57 -23.72
N LYS A 243 0.40 16.36 -23.53
CA LYS A 243 1.03 15.04 -23.31
C LYS A 243 2.18 15.12 -22.32
N TYR A 244 2.45 14.02 -21.62
CA TYR A 244 3.72 13.80 -20.94
C TYR A 244 4.70 13.13 -21.92
N ARG A 245 5.96 13.57 -21.90
CA ARG A 245 7.10 12.95 -22.59
C ARG A 245 8.04 12.27 -21.59
N PHE A 246 8.68 11.20 -22.03
CA PHE A 246 9.81 10.53 -21.39
C PHE A 246 11.05 10.71 -22.28
N PHE A 247 12.26 10.68 -21.69
CA PHE A 247 13.52 10.95 -22.41
C PHE A 247 14.65 10.00 -22.01
N GLY A 248 15.41 9.50 -22.98
CA GLY A 248 16.52 8.57 -22.77
C GLY A 248 16.05 7.22 -22.21
N GLU A 249 16.75 6.71 -21.21
CA GLU A 249 16.41 5.46 -20.52
C GLU A 249 14.95 5.43 -20.00
N ASP A 250 14.42 6.57 -19.52
CA ASP A 250 13.04 6.69 -19.09
C ASP A 250 12.04 6.39 -20.22
N ALA A 251 12.39 6.72 -21.48
CA ALA A 251 11.58 6.41 -22.64
C ALA A 251 11.65 4.93 -23.05
N GLU A 252 12.81 4.29 -22.87
CA GLU A 252 13.00 2.86 -23.15
C GLU A 252 12.30 1.98 -22.11
N ILE A 253 12.38 2.35 -20.82
CA ILE A 253 11.59 1.73 -19.75
C ILE A 253 10.10 1.95 -20.01
N ALA A 254 9.68 3.19 -20.33
CA ALA A 254 8.29 3.48 -20.66
C ALA A 254 7.80 2.64 -21.85
N ALA A 255 8.59 2.51 -22.92
CA ALA A 255 8.23 1.67 -24.06
C ALA A 255 8.03 0.19 -23.67
N ARG A 256 8.98 -0.38 -22.95
CA ARG A 256 8.96 -1.78 -22.50
C ARG A 256 7.79 -2.08 -21.55
N GLU A 257 7.60 -1.26 -20.52
CA GLU A 257 6.64 -1.55 -19.44
C GLU A 257 5.23 -1.03 -19.70
N LEU A 258 5.06 0.00 -20.56
CA LEU A 258 3.76 0.55 -20.95
C LEU A 258 3.22 0.03 -22.29
N ASN A 259 4.06 -0.67 -23.06
CA ASN A 259 3.79 -1.13 -24.43
C ASN A 259 3.49 0.03 -25.39
N ILE A 260 4.35 1.05 -25.35
CA ILE A 260 4.29 2.22 -26.24
C ILE A 260 5.56 2.29 -27.10
N TYR A 261 5.51 3.02 -28.20
CA TYR A 261 6.67 3.19 -29.09
C TYR A 261 7.63 4.26 -28.56
N CYS A 262 8.94 3.97 -28.57
CA CYS A 262 10.00 4.96 -28.42
C CYS A 262 10.86 5.06 -29.68
N HIS A 263 11.36 6.26 -29.98
CA HIS A 263 12.26 6.55 -31.10
C HIS A 263 13.24 7.66 -30.73
N LEU A 264 14.36 7.74 -31.42
CA LEU A 264 15.31 8.85 -31.27
C LEU A 264 14.67 10.14 -31.79
N ASP A 265 14.54 11.15 -30.92
CA ASP A 265 14.14 12.52 -31.26
C ASP A 265 15.23 13.45 -30.72
N HIS A 266 15.87 14.20 -31.62
CA HIS A 266 17.09 14.98 -31.33
C HIS A 266 18.19 14.13 -30.67
N ASN A 267 18.47 14.32 -29.38
CA ASN A 267 19.57 13.65 -28.67
C ASN A 267 19.13 12.46 -27.81
N PHE A 268 17.82 12.22 -27.67
CA PHE A 268 17.29 11.21 -26.74
C PHE A 268 16.21 10.32 -27.36
N MET A 269 16.20 9.05 -26.95
CA MET A 269 15.00 8.22 -27.11
C MET A 269 13.81 8.90 -26.44
N THR A 270 12.68 9.00 -27.13
CA THR A 270 11.45 9.64 -26.65
C THR A 270 10.28 8.69 -26.75
N ALA A 271 9.48 8.65 -25.69
CA ALA A 271 8.12 8.11 -25.67
C ALA A 271 7.13 9.18 -25.16
N SER A 272 5.83 9.04 -25.40
CA SER A 272 4.83 9.99 -24.86
C SER A 272 3.45 9.39 -24.63
N ILE A 273 2.70 9.98 -23.68
CA ILE A 273 1.33 9.59 -23.30
C ILE A 273 0.44 10.83 -23.15
N PRO A 274 -0.87 10.79 -23.48
CA PRO A 274 -1.79 11.91 -23.23
C PRO A 274 -1.90 12.25 -21.73
N THR A 275 -2.07 13.54 -21.39
CA THR A 275 -2.19 13.97 -19.97
C THR A 275 -3.29 13.23 -19.20
N HIS A 276 -4.47 13.07 -19.81
CA HIS A 276 -5.61 12.35 -19.21
C HIS A 276 -5.38 10.83 -19.01
N ARG A 277 -4.23 10.29 -19.42
CA ARG A 277 -3.83 8.88 -19.18
C ARG A 277 -2.75 8.74 -18.11
N LEU A 278 -2.26 9.85 -17.52
CA LEU A 278 -1.17 9.85 -16.53
C LEU A 278 -1.36 8.79 -15.44
N PHE A 279 -2.51 8.79 -14.76
CA PHE A 279 -2.81 7.87 -13.66
C PHE A 279 -2.62 6.39 -14.04
N VAL A 280 -2.99 5.99 -15.26
CA VAL A 280 -2.85 4.61 -15.75
C VAL A 280 -1.37 4.23 -15.89
N HIS A 281 -0.58 5.12 -16.48
CA HIS A 281 0.82 4.83 -16.80
C HIS A 281 1.74 4.97 -15.57
N VAL A 282 1.49 5.96 -14.70
CA VAL A 282 2.19 6.09 -13.41
C VAL A 282 1.95 4.84 -12.56
N ARG A 283 0.69 4.41 -12.40
CA ARG A 283 0.36 3.20 -11.63
C ARG A 283 0.99 1.93 -12.22
N ARG A 284 1.02 1.77 -13.54
CA ARG A 284 1.72 0.64 -14.19
C ARG A 284 3.22 0.62 -13.88
N LEU A 285 3.91 1.76 -13.96
CA LEU A 285 5.34 1.84 -13.62
C LEU A 285 5.60 1.60 -12.13
N VAL A 286 4.78 2.15 -11.24
CA VAL A 286 4.92 1.95 -9.79
C VAL A 286 4.60 0.51 -9.38
N ALA A 287 3.65 -0.17 -10.04
CA ALA A 287 3.41 -1.60 -9.84
C ALA A 287 4.64 -2.46 -10.18
N LYS A 288 5.39 -2.12 -11.24
CA LYS A 288 6.70 -2.74 -11.55
C LYS A 288 7.81 -2.38 -10.55
N GLY A 289 7.55 -1.49 -9.59
CA GLY A 289 8.47 -1.09 -8.52
C GLY A 289 9.31 0.16 -8.79
N TYR A 290 9.08 0.88 -9.91
CA TYR A 290 9.80 2.13 -10.20
C TYR A 290 9.33 3.29 -9.31
N LYS A 291 10.25 4.20 -8.97
CA LYS A 291 9.91 5.55 -8.50
C LYS A 291 9.53 6.38 -9.73
N VAL A 292 8.46 7.15 -9.66
CA VAL A 292 7.96 7.95 -10.79
C VAL A 292 7.77 9.40 -10.37
N GLY A 293 8.45 10.32 -11.06
CA GLY A 293 8.30 11.75 -10.87
C GLY A 293 7.36 12.35 -11.91
N VAL A 294 6.37 13.11 -11.45
CA VAL A 294 5.50 13.92 -12.31
C VAL A 294 6.01 15.36 -12.31
N VAL A 295 6.38 15.83 -13.50
CA VAL A 295 6.88 17.18 -13.74
C VAL A 295 5.84 17.96 -14.53
N LYS A 296 5.27 19.00 -13.92
CA LYS A 296 4.26 19.87 -14.51
C LYS A 296 4.82 21.23 -14.91
N GLN A 297 4.14 21.91 -15.82
CA GLN A 297 4.42 23.29 -16.20
C GLN A 297 3.96 24.26 -15.10
N THR A 298 4.82 25.21 -14.71
CA THR A 298 4.56 26.14 -13.60
C THR A 298 3.91 27.46 -14.00
N GLU A 299 3.74 27.70 -15.30
CA GLU A 299 3.15 28.92 -15.85
C GLU A 299 2.17 28.60 -17.00
N THR A 300 1.07 29.34 -17.07
CA THR A 300 0.07 29.19 -18.14
C THR A 300 0.47 30.03 -19.37
N ALA A 301 -0.03 29.68 -20.55
CA ALA A 301 0.31 30.40 -21.79
C ALA A 301 -0.08 31.89 -21.73
N ALA A 302 -1.20 32.23 -21.08
CA ALA A 302 -1.65 33.61 -20.91
C ALA A 302 -0.72 34.42 -19.99
N LEU A 303 -0.35 33.86 -18.83
CA LEU A 303 0.59 34.51 -17.90
C LEU A 303 1.99 34.64 -18.51
N LYS A 304 2.46 33.58 -19.20
CA LYS A 304 3.76 33.58 -19.87
C LYS A 304 3.86 34.65 -20.95
N ALA A 305 2.81 34.88 -21.75
CA ALA A 305 2.83 35.89 -22.81
C ALA A 305 3.04 37.33 -22.30
N ILE A 306 2.69 37.59 -21.03
CA ILE A 306 2.77 38.92 -20.39
C ILE A 306 4.09 39.07 -19.61
N GLY A 307 4.54 38.02 -18.92
CA GLY A 307 5.70 38.05 -18.03
C GLY A 307 7.06 38.20 -18.73
N ASP A 308 8.09 38.49 -17.93
CA ASP A 308 9.46 38.78 -18.41
C ASP A 308 10.07 37.64 -19.23
N ASN A 309 9.68 36.40 -18.92
CA ASN A 309 10.17 35.20 -19.57
C ASN A 309 9.41 34.81 -20.87
N LYS A 310 8.55 35.69 -21.42
CA LYS A 310 7.66 35.39 -22.57
C LYS A 310 8.32 34.75 -23.79
N SER A 311 9.58 35.06 -24.05
CA SER A 311 10.37 34.51 -25.17
C SER A 311 11.14 33.22 -24.86
N SER A 312 11.02 32.67 -23.64
CA SER A 312 11.72 31.45 -23.21
C SER A 312 10.83 30.19 -23.32
N LEU A 313 11.40 29.02 -23.02
CA LEU A 313 10.62 27.80 -22.81
C LEU A 313 9.74 27.93 -21.56
N PHE A 314 8.61 27.20 -21.51
CA PHE A 314 7.79 27.08 -20.31
C PHE A 314 8.60 26.58 -19.10
N SER A 315 8.48 27.29 -17.98
CA SER A 315 9.00 26.84 -16.68
C SER A 315 8.30 25.54 -16.23
N ARG A 316 9.05 24.68 -15.53
CA ARG A 316 8.61 23.37 -15.03
C ARG A 316 9.21 23.08 -13.67
N LYS A 317 8.55 22.22 -12.90
CA LYS A 317 9.13 21.58 -11.71
C LYS A 317 8.55 20.18 -11.49
N LEU A 318 9.27 19.36 -10.75
CA LEU A 318 8.71 18.18 -10.10
C LEU A 318 7.59 18.61 -9.14
N THR A 319 6.38 18.09 -9.32
CA THR A 319 5.22 18.39 -8.46
C THR A 319 4.84 17.23 -7.56
N ALA A 320 5.16 16.00 -7.93
CA ALA A 320 4.93 14.82 -7.12
C ALA A 320 5.90 13.67 -7.47
N LEU A 321 6.22 12.87 -6.46
CA LEU A 321 6.84 11.55 -6.61
C LEU A 321 5.82 10.47 -6.23
N TYR A 322 5.98 9.27 -6.81
CA TYR A 322 5.15 8.10 -6.56
C TYR A 322 6.00 6.82 -6.50
N THR A 323 5.72 6.00 -5.49
CA THR A 323 6.26 4.67 -5.20
C THR A 323 5.16 3.80 -4.59
N LYS A 324 5.40 2.49 -4.36
CA LYS A 324 4.33 1.53 -4.01
C LYS A 324 3.50 1.92 -2.78
N SER A 325 4.11 2.59 -1.80
CA SER A 325 3.41 3.05 -0.59
C SER A 325 2.78 4.46 -0.69
N THR A 326 3.06 5.23 -1.75
CA THR A 326 2.82 6.69 -1.82
C THR A 326 1.84 7.13 -2.92
N LEU A 327 0.96 6.25 -3.41
CA LEU A 327 -0.13 6.56 -4.38
C LEU A 327 -1.21 7.52 -3.79
N ILE A 328 -0.86 8.79 -3.61
CA ILE A 328 -1.75 9.83 -3.05
C ILE A 328 -1.77 11.05 -3.96
N GLY A 329 -2.98 11.43 -4.37
CA GLY A 329 -3.30 12.66 -5.07
C GLY A 329 -4.13 12.48 -6.32
N GLU A 330 -4.75 13.57 -6.78
CA GLU A 330 -5.64 13.60 -7.95
C GLU A 330 -5.02 13.02 -9.23
N ASP A 331 -3.71 13.24 -9.44
CA ASP A 331 -2.94 12.75 -10.61
C ASP A 331 -2.92 11.22 -10.75
N VAL A 332 -3.16 10.50 -9.65
CA VAL A 332 -3.08 9.03 -9.60
C VAL A 332 -4.35 8.35 -9.07
N ASN A 333 -5.31 9.08 -8.48
CA ASN A 333 -6.49 8.51 -7.85
C ASN A 333 -7.80 9.08 -8.45
N PRO A 334 -8.18 8.64 -9.67
CA PRO A 334 -9.46 9.02 -10.26
C PRO A 334 -10.64 8.43 -9.48
N LEU A 335 -11.79 9.10 -9.57
CA LEU A 335 -13.07 8.55 -9.14
C LEU A 335 -13.57 7.53 -10.17
N VAL A 336 -13.88 6.32 -9.71
CA VAL A 336 -14.35 5.19 -10.52
C VAL A 336 -15.75 4.80 -10.06
N LYS A 337 -16.59 4.32 -10.99
CA LYS A 337 -17.88 3.70 -10.64
C LYS A 337 -17.68 2.20 -10.44
N LEU A 338 -18.07 1.71 -9.27
CA LEU A 338 -18.08 0.30 -8.89
C LEU A 338 -19.51 -0.04 -8.44
N ASP A 339 -20.22 -0.86 -9.21
CA ASP A 339 -21.60 -1.32 -8.93
C ASP A 339 -22.56 -0.20 -8.45
N ASP A 340 -22.71 0.84 -9.30
CA ASP A 340 -23.47 2.08 -9.06
C ASP A 340 -23.04 2.96 -7.87
N ALA A 341 -22.01 2.59 -7.11
CA ALA A 341 -21.33 3.47 -6.16
C ALA A 341 -20.15 4.19 -6.83
N VAL A 342 -19.87 5.43 -6.41
CA VAL A 342 -18.64 6.15 -6.79
C VAL A 342 -17.61 5.90 -5.70
N ASN A 343 -16.45 5.34 -6.05
CA ASN A 343 -15.36 5.04 -5.13
C ASN A 343 -14.02 5.57 -5.68
N VAL A 344 -13.03 5.73 -4.79
CA VAL A 344 -11.63 5.86 -5.19
C VAL A 344 -11.14 4.46 -5.52
N ASP A 345 -10.48 4.29 -6.68
CA ASP A 345 -10.03 2.98 -7.16
C ASP A 345 -9.16 2.25 -6.13
N GLU A 346 -9.42 0.94 -5.94
CA GLU A 346 -8.82 0.15 -4.86
C GLU A 346 -7.30 -0.08 -5.06
N ILE A 347 -6.63 -0.56 -4.02
CA ILE A 347 -5.17 -0.76 -4.06
C ILE A 347 -4.87 -1.98 -4.96
N MET A 348 -3.89 -1.86 -5.87
CA MET A 348 -3.60 -2.87 -6.90
C MET A 348 -2.93 -4.17 -6.39
N THR A 349 -2.65 -4.26 -5.09
CA THR A 349 -1.96 -5.40 -4.45
C THR A 349 -2.98 -6.38 -3.87
N ASP A 350 -2.69 -7.68 -3.84
CA ASP A 350 -3.60 -8.68 -3.21
C ASP A 350 -3.79 -8.39 -1.72
N THR A 351 -2.72 -7.87 -1.11
CA THR A 351 -2.74 -7.30 0.24
C THR A 351 -3.54 -5.99 0.26
N SER A 352 -4.59 -5.91 1.09
CA SER A 352 -5.46 -4.73 1.23
C SER A 352 -4.82 -3.53 1.98
N THR A 353 -3.49 -3.50 2.08
CA THR A 353 -2.68 -2.53 2.83
C THR A 353 -1.39 -2.22 2.07
N SER A 354 -0.95 -0.96 2.06
CA SER A 354 0.19 -0.44 1.32
C SER A 354 1.23 0.20 2.27
N TYR A 355 1.71 -0.58 3.25
CA TYR A 355 2.71 -0.07 4.21
C TYR A 355 4.07 0.15 3.56
N LEU A 356 4.66 1.31 3.85
CA LEU A 356 6.09 1.56 3.89
C LEU A 356 6.61 1.06 5.24
N LEU A 357 7.68 0.25 5.27
CA LEU A 357 8.29 -0.21 6.53
C LEU A 357 9.78 0.14 6.56
N CYS A 358 10.17 0.98 7.51
CA CYS A 358 11.56 1.28 7.81
C CYS A 358 12.07 0.36 8.92
N ILE A 359 13.31 -0.14 8.76
CA ILE A 359 13.95 -1.07 9.71
C ILE A 359 15.35 -0.54 10.04
N CYS A 360 15.67 -0.43 11.33
CA CYS A 360 17.01 -0.08 11.81
C CYS A 360 17.48 -1.08 12.88
N GLU A 361 18.71 -1.56 12.75
CA GLU A 361 19.37 -2.46 13.70
C GLU A 361 20.44 -1.72 14.52
N ASN A 362 20.44 -1.90 15.85
CA ASN A 362 21.51 -1.37 16.69
C ASN A 362 22.64 -2.37 16.88
N LYS A 363 23.85 -1.96 16.49
CA LYS A 363 25.10 -2.73 16.64
C LYS A 363 25.81 -2.44 17.97
N GLU A 364 25.38 -1.45 18.76
CA GLU A 364 26.03 -0.99 20.02
C GLU A 364 26.05 -2.03 21.16
N ASN A 365 25.17 -3.03 21.16
CA ASN A 365 25.15 -4.11 22.17
C ASN A 365 26.27 -5.15 21.94
N VAL A 366 27.49 -4.64 21.73
CA VAL A 366 28.71 -5.31 21.23
C VAL A 366 29.22 -6.45 22.13
N LYS A 367 28.80 -6.52 23.40
CA LYS A 367 29.29 -7.52 24.36
C LYS A 367 29.00 -8.97 23.96
N ASP A 368 27.95 -9.20 23.15
CA ASP A 368 27.58 -10.53 22.61
C ASP A 368 27.86 -10.69 21.10
N LYS A 369 28.94 -10.06 20.59
CA LYS A 369 29.43 -10.13 19.19
C LYS A 369 29.60 -11.55 18.59
N LYS A 370 29.44 -12.63 19.38
CA LYS A 370 29.67 -14.03 18.99
C LYS A 370 28.40 -14.83 18.64
N LYS A 371 27.19 -14.26 18.69
CA LYS A 371 25.93 -15.02 18.50
C LYS A 371 24.95 -14.52 17.43
N GLY A 372 25.23 -13.41 16.74
CA GLY A 372 24.35 -12.88 15.68
C GLY A 372 23.03 -12.26 16.16
N ASN A 373 22.81 -12.22 17.48
CA ASN A 373 21.72 -11.48 18.10
C ASN A 373 21.88 -9.98 17.87
N VAL A 374 20.77 -9.26 17.75
CA VAL A 374 20.73 -7.81 17.49
C VAL A 374 19.50 -7.20 18.14
N PHE A 375 19.48 -5.88 18.33
CA PHE A 375 18.28 -5.15 18.74
C PHE A 375 17.74 -4.35 17.56
N ILE A 376 16.47 -4.52 17.22
CA ILE A 376 15.84 -3.95 16.02
C ILE A 376 14.73 -3.00 16.46
N GLY A 377 14.65 -1.85 15.81
CA GLY A 377 13.49 -0.96 15.84
C GLY A 377 12.96 -0.78 14.43
N LEU A 378 11.65 -0.61 14.32
CA LEU A 378 10.98 -0.36 13.05
C LEU A 378 9.91 0.72 13.17
N VAL A 379 9.64 1.38 12.04
CA VAL A 379 8.54 2.32 11.87
C VAL A 379 7.84 1.99 10.56
N GLY A 380 6.59 1.55 10.66
CA GLY A 380 5.69 1.32 9.54
C GLY A 380 4.76 2.50 9.36
N VAL A 381 4.58 2.97 8.13
CA VAL A 381 3.61 4.02 7.79
C VAL A 381 2.75 3.52 6.64
N GLN A 382 1.44 3.74 6.71
CA GLN A 382 0.56 3.62 5.54
C GLN A 382 0.06 5.03 5.19
N PRO A 383 0.80 5.79 4.34
CA PRO A 383 0.42 7.15 3.98
C PRO A 383 -1.02 7.23 3.46
N ALA A 384 -1.46 6.21 2.72
CA ALA A 384 -2.80 6.11 2.15
C ALA A 384 -3.93 6.17 3.18
N THR A 385 -3.70 5.82 4.46
CA THR A 385 -4.72 5.87 5.52
C THR A 385 -4.28 6.64 6.76
N GLY A 386 -3.14 7.34 6.68
CA GLY A 386 -2.62 8.13 7.80
C GLY A 386 -2.17 7.33 9.02
N GLU A 387 -1.98 6.01 8.89
CA GLU A 387 -1.60 5.16 10.02
C GLU A 387 -0.07 5.09 10.18
N VAL A 388 0.37 5.14 11.44
CA VAL A 388 1.77 4.97 11.84
C VAL A 388 1.84 3.88 12.92
N VAL A 389 2.66 2.86 12.68
CA VAL A 389 3.00 1.80 13.62
C VAL A 389 4.50 1.81 13.93
N PHE A 390 4.88 1.38 15.12
CA PHE A 390 6.28 1.20 15.50
C PHE A 390 6.45 -0.06 16.35
N ASP A 391 7.67 -0.61 16.40
CA ASP A 391 7.99 -1.75 17.24
C ASP A 391 9.49 -1.76 17.58
N SER A 392 9.87 -2.36 18.70
CA SER A 392 11.26 -2.54 19.09
C SER A 392 11.44 -3.86 19.85
N PHE A 393 12.36 -4.70 19.41
CA PHE A 393 12.56 -6.05 19.94
C PHE A 393 14.00 -6.52 19.76
N GLN A 394 14.43 -7.46 20.61
CA GLN A 394 15.65 -8.22 20.38
C GLN A 394 15.35 -9.38 19.44
N ASP A 395 16.21 -9.62 18.45
CA ASP A 395 16.10 -10.74 17.51
C ASP A 395 17.38 -11.57 17.49
N SER A 396 17.25 -12.84 17.11
CA SER A 396 18.36 -13.79 17.03
C SER A 396 18.91 -13.87 15.59
N ALA A 397 19.94 -14.69 15.39
CA ALA A 397 20.52 -14.93 14.05
C ALA A 397 19.52 -15.47 13.02
N SER A 398 18.38 -16.05 13.43
CA SER A 398 17.30 -16.49 12.52
C SER A 398 16.45 -15.35 11.93
N ARG A 399 16.49 -14.15 12.54
CA ARG A 399 15.61 -13.01 12.25
C ARG A 399 14.11 -13.35 12.31
N SER A 400 13.71 -14.27 13.20
CA SER A 400 12.34 -14.76 13.31
C SER A 400 11.35 -13.72 13.85
N GLU A 401 11.79 -12.82 14.73
CA GLU A 401 10.93 -11.75 15.23
C GLU A 401 10.66 -10.72 14.12
N LEU A 402 11.68 -10.34 13.34
CA LEU A 402 11.54 -9.48 12.17
C LEU A 402 10.71 -10.12 11.05
N GLU A 403 10.94 -11.40 10.74
CA GLU A 403 10.13 -12.14 9.76
C GLU A 403 8.64 -12.14 10.16
N THR A 404 8.34 -12.25 11.46
CA THR A 404 6.98 -12.14 11.99
C THR A 404 6.35 -10.76 11.71
N ARG A 405 7.05 -9.64 11.97
CA ARG A 405 6.47 -8.30 11.71
C ARG A 405 6.29 -8.03 10.22
N ILE A 406 7.22 -8.48 9.37
CA ILE A 406 7.09 -8.38 7.91
C ILE A 406 5.86 -9.17 7.42
N LEU A 407 5.64 -10.38 7.92
CA LEU A 407 4.49 -11.22 7.54
C LEU A 407 3.15 -10.71 8.06
N CYS A 408 3.07 -10.16 9.27
CA CYS A 408 1.82 -9.59 9.79
C CYS A 408 1.45 -8.27 9.09
N LEU A 409 2.44 -7.41 8.83
CA LEU A 409 2.21 -6.10 8.23
C LEU A 409 1.96 -6.21 6.71
N GLN A 410 2.71 -7.09 6.02
CA GLN A 410 2.79 -7.21 4.55
C GLN A 410 3.13 -5.85 3.90
N PRO A 411 4.37 -5.33 4.09
CA PRO A 411 4.80 -4.07 3.49
C PRO A 411 5.00 -4.21 1.97
N VAL A 412 4.61 -3.18 1.23
CA VAL A 412 4.81 -3.10 -0.23
C VAL A 412 6.12 -2.40 -0.60
N GLU A 413 6.72 -1.72 0.38
CA GLU A 413 7.94 -0.94 0.24
C GLU A 413 8.75 -0.96 1.55
N LEU A 414 10.07 -1.14 1.45
CA LEU A 414 11.00 -1.16 2.57
C LEU A 414 11.96 0.03 2.45
N LEU A 415 12.21 0.71 3.57
CA LEU A 415 13.21 1.77 3.70
C LEU A 415 14.35 1.27 4.59
N LEU A 416 15.54 1.09 4.02
CA LEU A 416 16.65 0.41 4.68
C LEU A 416 17.94 1.26 4.66
N PRO A 417 18.85 1.09 5.65
CA PRO A 417 20.23 1.52 5.51
C PRO A 417 20.93 0.82 4.34
N SER A 418 21.97 1.46 3.79
CA SER A 418 22.92 0.79 2.88
C SER A 418 23.50 -0.47 3.53
N ASP A 419 24.07 -0.34 4.74
CA ASP A 419 24.74 -1.42 5.47
C ASP A 419 23.86 -2.03 6.58
N LEU A 420 23.32 -3.22 6.31
CA LEU A 420 22.64 -4.09 7.27
C LEU A 420 23.52 -5.31 7.63
N SER A 421 23.12 -6.10 8.64
CA SER A 421 23.76 -7.38 8.92
C SER A 421 23.40 -8.42 7.85
N GLU A 422 24.31 -9.36 7.59
CA GLU A 422 24.11 -10.44 6.60
C GLU A 422 22.80 -11.22 6.83
N GLN A 423 22.45 -11.49 8.10
CA GLN A 423 21.25 -12.21 8.48
C GLN A 423 19.98 -11.40 8.18
N THR A 424 20.02 -10.08 8.43
CA THR A 424 18.93 -9.15 8.09
C THR A 424 18.78 -9.06 6.58
N GLU A 425 19.89 -8.90 5.85
CA GLU A 425 19.94 -8.80 4.39
C GLU A 425 19.42 -10.08 3.71
N MET A 426 19.82 -11.27 4.17
CA MET A 426 19.29 -12.56 3.67
C MET A 426 17.77 -12.69 3.86
N LEU A 427 17.20 -12.19 4.97
CA LEU A 427 15.75 -12.16 5.17
C LEU A 427 15.05 -11.22 4.19
N ILE A 428 15.61 -10.02 3.94
CA ILE A 428 15.05 -9.08 2.96
C ILE A 428 15.13 -9.67 1.54
N GLN A 429 16.23 -10.32 1.17
CA GLN A 429 16.38 -10.99 -0.12
C GLN A 429 15.36 -12.13 -0.28
N LYS A 430 15.17 -12.96 0.75
CA LYS A 430 14.12 -14.00 0.79
C LYS A 430 12.72 -13.39 0.60
N ALA A 431 12.38 -12.34 1.34
CA ALA A 431 11.06 -11.69 1.27
C ALA A 431 10.78 -11.02 -0.10
N THR A 432 11.79 -10.37 -0.69
CA THR A 432 11.67 -9.68 -1.99
C THR A 432 11.72 -10.64 -3.20
N ALA A 433 12.30 -11.84 -3.05
CA ALA A 433 12.36 -12.87 -4.08
C ALA A 433 11.07 -13.69 -4.22
N VAL A 434 10.31 -13.88 -3.12
CA VAL A 434 9.05 -14.68 -3.13
C VAL A 434 7.96 -14.07 -4.01
N SER A 435 7.92 -12.75 -4.16
CA SER A 435 6.90 -12.07 -4.96
C SER A 435 7.16 -12.13 -6.47
N VAL A 436 6.11 -12.51 -7.22
CA VAL A 436 6.02 -12.35 -8.68
C VAL A 436 6.24 -10.88 -9.07
N ARG A 437 6.78 -10.63 -10.27
CA ARG A 437 7.28 -9.33 -10.77
C ARG A 437 6.44 -8.10 -10.41
N ASP A 438 5.12 -8.23 -10.40
CA ASP A 438 4.20 -7.09 -10.26
C ASP A 438 3.81 -6.80 -8.78
N ASP A 439 3.91 -7.79 -7.89
CA ASP A 439 3.65 -7.64 -6.44
C ASP A 439 4.95 -7.70 -5.61
N ARG A 440 6.11 -7.44 -6.26
CA ARG A 440 7.40 -7.34 -5.58
C ARG A 440 7.44 -6.18 -4.59
N ILE A 441 7.88 -6.48 -3.37
CA ILE A 441 8.21 -5.49 -2.35
C ILE A 441 9.34 -4.60 -2.89
N ARG A 442 9.10 -3.30 -3.01
CA ARG A 442 10.14 -2.33 -3.41
C ARG A 442 11.13 -2.14 -2.26
N VAL A 443 12.42 -1.97 -2.55
CA VAL A 443 13.44 -1.64 -1.56
C VAL A 443 14.07 -0.29 -1.91
N GLU A 444 14.03 0.62 -0.96
CA GLU A 444 14.77 1.88 -0.96
C GLU A 444 15.98 1.75 -0.02
N ARG A 445 17.13 2.31 -0.42
CA ARG A 445 18.33 2.41 0.43
C ARG A 445 18.65 3.88 0.68
N LEU A 446 18.86 4.23 1.95
CA LEU A 446 19.38 5.52 2.37
C LEU A 446 20.73 5.34 3.07
N ASP A 447 21.58 6.37 2.98
CA ASP A 447 22.88 6.39 3.62
C ASP A 447 22.79 6.17 5.15
N ASN A 448 23.70 5.37 5.70
CA ASN A 448 23.76 5.04 7.12
C ASN A 448 23.90 6.27 8.04
N MET A 449 24.43 7.40 7.54
CA MET A 449 24.45 8.68 8.26
C MET A 449 23.04 9.12 8.71
N TYR A 450 22.00 8.86 7.91
CA TYR A 450 20.62 9.21 8.25
C TYR A 450 19.99 8.30 9.32
N PHE A 451 20.64 7.17 9.62
CA PHE A 451 20.28 6.24 10.69
C PHE A 451 21.18 6.37 11.94
N GLU A 452 22.22 7.21 11.91
CA GLU A 452 23.04 7.45 13.09
C GLU A 452 22.23 8.15 14.17
N TYR A 453 22.25 7.64 15.41
CA TYR A 453 21.38 8.12 16.50
C TYR A 453 21.51 9.64 16.76
N SER A 454 22.72 10.21 16.66
CA SER A 454 22.96 11.64 16.88
C SER A 454 22.19 12.49 15.85
N HIS A 455 22.41 12.22 14.55
CA HIS A 455 21.73 12.89 13.45
C HIS A 455 20.21 12.63 13.47
N ALA A 456 19.80 11.38 13.71
CA ALA A 456 18.40 11.00 13.75
C ALA A 456 17.62 11.70 14.89
N PHE A 457 18.22 11.80 16.07
CA PHE A 457 17.62 12.53 17.20
C PHE A 457 17.48 14.03 16.90
N GLN A 458 18.45 14.64 16.22
CA GLN A 458 18.37 16.02 15.77
C GLN A 458 17.25 16.24 14.73
N GLU A 459 17.18 15.40 13.68
CA GLU A 459 16.16 15.46 12.62
C GLU A 459 14.73 15.31 13.21
N VAL A 460 14.54 14.34 14.13
CA VAL A 460 13.29 14.15 14.86
C VAL A 460 12.96 15.38 15.72
N THR A 461 13.94 15.91 16.46
CA THR A 461 13.75 17.10 17.30
C THR A 461 13.35 18.32 16.47
N GLU A 462 14.04 18.60 15.36
CA GLU A 462 13.73 19.73 14.48
C GLU A 462 12.36 19.61 13.80
N PHE A 463 11.95 18.38 13.46
CA PHE A 463 10.64 18.12 12.88
C PHE A 463 9.50 18.48 13.85
N TYR A 464 9.54 17.98 15.08
CA TYR A 464 8.48 18.27 16.07
C TYR A 464 8.61 19.64 16.73
N ALA A 465 9.80 20.26 16.73
CA ALA A 465 9.99 21.63 17.24
C ALA A 465 9.15 22.68 16.48
N LYS A 466 8.87 22.45 15.20
CA LYS A 466 8.08 23.38 14.35
C LYS A 466 6.61 23.48 14.79
N ASP A 467 6.09 22.44 15.43
CA ASP A 467 4.73 22.41 16.00
C ASP A 467 4.66 22.96 17.45
N ILE A 468 5.77 23.38 18.06
CA ILE A 468 5.81 23.89 19.46
C ILE A 468 5.24 25.32 19.59
N VAL A 469 5.08 26.05 18.48
CA VAL A 469 4.44 27.39 18.47
C VAL A 469 3.00 27.32 19.00
N ASP A 470 2.30 26.22 18.74
CA ASP A 470 1.07 25.85 19.45
C ASP A 470 1.43 25.25 20.83
N SER A 471 0.91 25.80 21.92
CA SER A 471 1.24 25.45 23.31
C SER A 471 0.88 24.00 23.74
N LYS A 472 0.48 23.15 22.79
CA LYS A 472 0.20 21.71 22.96
C LYS A 472 1.34 20.82 22.47
N GLY A 473 2.31 21.33 21.70
CA GLY A 473 3.40 20.56 21.08
C GLY A 473 4.33 19.85 22.08
N SER A 474 4.62 20.48 23.23
CA SER A 474 5.47 19.92 24.29
C SER A 474 5.07 18.50 24.74
N GLN A 475 3.76 18.22 24.81
CA GLN A 475 3.19 16.93 25.21
C GLN A 475 3.07 15.90 24.06
N SER A 476 3.52 16.24 22.85
CA SER A 476 3.69 15.31 21.74
C SER A 476 5.13 14.84 21.62
N PHE A 477 6.09 15.72 21.88
CA PHE A 477 7.53 15.44 21.75
C PHE A 477 8.07 14.51 22.85
N SER A 478 7.59 14.67 24.10
CA SER A 478 7.98 13.82 25.24
C SER A 478 7.74 12.32 25.03
N GLY A 479 6.67 11.96 24.31
CA GLY A 479 6.36 10.57 23.99
C GLY A 479 7.29 9.93 22.93
N ILE A 480 8.07 10.74 22.21
CA ILE A 480 9.00 10.28 21.16
C ILE A 480 10.43 10.17 21.69
N ILE A 481 10.86 11.12 22.52
CA ILE A 481 12.18 11.10 23.17
C ILE A 481 12.39 9.79 23.95
N ASN A 482 11.32 9.27 24.54
CA ASN A 482 11.32 8.04 25.34
C ASN A 482 11.18 6.75 24.49
N LEU A 483 11.24 6.82 23.15
CA LEU A 483 11.28 5.63 22.29
C LEU A 483 12.69 5.06 22.21
N GLU A 484 12.77 3.76 21.96
CA GLU A 484 14.03 3.05 21.78
C GLU A 484 14.87 3.62 20.62
N LYS A 485 16.19 3.71 20.80
CA LYS A 485 17.12 4.35 19.84
C LYS A 485 16.82 4.00 18.38
N PRO A 486 16.61 2.71 17.98
CA PRO A 486 16.49 2.37 16.57
C PRO A 486 15.10 2.68 15.99
N VAL A 487 14.10 2.90 16.85
CA VAL A 487 12.81 3.45 16.46
C VAL A 487 12.97 4.94 16.12
N ILE A 488 13.75 5.68 16.91
CA ILE A 488 14.11 7.08 16.61
C ILE A 488 14.93 7.17 15.30
N CYS A 489 15.91 6.29 15.10
CA CYS A 489 16.66 6.17 13.83
C CYS A 489 15.74 5.88 12.62
N SER A 490 14.83 4.91 12.77
CA SER A 490 13.85 4.59 11.73
C SER A 490 12.86 5.74 11.46
N LEU A 491 12.44 6.45 12.51
CA LEU A 491 11.53 7.58 12.41
C LEU A 491 12.19 8.76 11.68
N ALA A 492 13.47 9.05 11.93
CA ALA A 492 14.21 10.09 11.22
C ALA A 492 14.34 9.79 9.72
N ALA A 493 14.69 8.55 9.36
CA ALA A 493 14.72 8.11 7.97
C ALA A 493 13.34 8.21 7.30
N ILE A 494 12.26 7.84 8.00
CA ILE A 494 10.87 7.98 7.54
C ILE A 494 10.45 9.45 7.36
N ILE A 495 10.81 10.35 8.29
CA ILE A 495 10.57 11.81 8.17
C ILE A 495 11.28 12.33 6.92
N ARG A 496 12.57 12.02 6.77
CA ARG A 496 13.38 12.43 5.61
C ARG A 496 12.76 11.94 4.31
N TYR A 497 12.40 10.66 4.24
CA TYR A 497 11.84 10.07 3.03
C TYR A 497 10.50 10.70 2.66
N LEU A 498 9.55 10.78 3.61
CA LEU A 498 8.21 11.29 3.32
C LEU A 498 8.21 12.80 2.99
N LYS A 499 9.23 13.57 3.40
CA LYS A 499 9.44 14.96 2.94
C LYS A 499 9.62 15.06 1.42
N GLU A 500 10.32 14.12 0.78
CA GLU A 500 10.49 14.09 -0.69
C GLU A 500 9.12 13.99 -1.39
N PHE A 501 8.16 13.31 -0.77
CA PHE A 501 6.81 13.14 -1.29
C PHE A 501 5.84 14.22 -0.82
N ASN A 502 6.22 15.14 0.08
CA ASN A 502 5.31 16.06 0.79
C ASN A 502 4.19 15.29 1.56
N LEU A 503 4.57 14.19 2.21
CA LEU A 503 3.69 13.30 2.99
C LEU A 503 4.08 13.20 4.48
N GLU A 504 5.18 13.82 4.90
CA GLU A 504 5.72 13.81 6.27
C GLU A 504 4.72 14.27 7.33
N LYS A 505 3.76 15.13 6.93
CA LYS A 505 2.67 15.64 7.77
C LYS A 505 1.89 14.55 8.51
N VAL A 506 1.83 13.32 8.00
CA VAL A 506 1.21 12.16 8.68
C VAL A 506 1.81 11.90 10.07
N LEU A 507 3.08 12.24 10.26
CA LEU A 507 3.85 12.00 11.49
C LEU A 507 3.58 13.05 12.58
N SER A 508 3.03 14.23 12.23
CA SER A 508 2.81 15.38 13.13
C SER A 508 1.98 15.10 14.41
N LYS A 509 1.31 13.95 14.51
CA LYS A 509 0.49 13.56 15.66
C LYS A 509 0.94 12.24 16.28
N PRO A 510 2.02 12.22 17.08
CA PRO A 510 2.56 11.03 17.73
C PRO A 510 1.55 10.24 18.56
N LYS A 511 0.54 10.92 19.13
CA LYS A 511 -0.56 10.31 19.89
C LYS A 511 -1.41 9.32 19.06
N ASN A 512 -1.33 9.41 17.73
CA ASN A 512 -1.98 8.48 16.82
C ASN A 512 -1.14 7.21 16.57
N PHE A 513 0.16 7.23 16.85
CA PHE A 513 1.05 6.09 16.59
C PHE A 513 0.61 4.87 17.42
N LYS A 514 0.88 3.67 16.93
CA LYS A 514 0.53 2.41 17.59
C LYS A 514 1.76 1.52 17.71
N GLN A 515 1.99 0.97 18.90
CA GLN A 515 2.95 -0.11 19.06
C GLN A 515 2.37 -1.35 18.37
N LEU A 516 3.19 -2.06 17.57
CA LEU A 516 2.75 -3.19 16.75
C LEU A 516 2.65 -4.48 17.58
N SER A 517 3.61 -4.73 18.47
CA SER A 517 3.53 -5.80 19.46
C SER A 517 2.93 -5.31 20.78
N GLY A 518 2.37 -6.23 21.57
CA GLY A 518 1.73 -5.92 22.84
C GLY A 518 1.42 -7.17 23.65
N GLU A 519 2.43 -7.71 24.34
CA GLU A 519 2.39 -9.01 25.03
C GLU A 519 1.26 -9.15 26.06
N MET A 520 0.83 -8.05 26.67
CA MET A 520 -0.26 -8.02 27.66
C MET A 520 -1.66 -7.78 27.04
N GLU A 521 -1.73 -7.56 25.72
CA GLU A 521 -2.98 -7.25 25.01
C GLU A 521 -3.36 -8.31 23.98
N PHE A 522 -2.37 -8.86 23.28
CA PHE A 522 -2.56 -9.72 22.11
C PHE A 522 -1.81 -11.05 22.22
N MET A 523 -2.40 -12.10 21.64
CA MET A 523 -1.81 -13.42 21.52
C MET A 523 -0.60 -13.40 20.59
N THR A 524 0.55 -13.87 21.08
CA THR A 524 1.77 -14.02 20.28
C THR A 524 1.58 -15.08 19.19
N ILE A 525 1.56 -14.65 17.92
CA ILE A 525 1.58 -15.52 16.74
C ILE A 525 2.88 -15.22 15.99
N ASN A 526 3.82 -16.17 15.95
CA ASN A 526 5.05 -16.02 15.17
C ASN A 526 4.79 -16.26 13.67
N GLY A 527 5.71 -15.79 12.83
CA GLY A 527 5.61 -15.85 11.37
C GLY A 527 5.46 -17.27 10.81
N THR A 528 6.07 -18.27 11.46
CA THR A 528 5.91 -19.68 11.10
C THR A 528 4.49 -20.16 11.36
N THR A 529 3.90 -19.84 12.51
CA THR A 529 2.50 -20.14 12.82
C THR A 529 1.53 -19.40 11.87
N LEU A 530 1.83 -18.15 11.53
CA LEU A 530 1.01 -17.35 10.60
C LEU A 530 0.93 -17.96 9.20
N ARG A 531 2.04 -18.58 8.73
CA ARG A 531 2.12 -19.36 7.49
C ARG A 531 1.44 -20.74 7.64
N ASN A 532 1.83 -21.51 8.66
CA ASN A 532 1.41 -22.91 8.82
C ASN A 532 -0.09 -23.08 9.11
N LEU A 533 -0.74 -22.05 9.66
CA LEU A 533 -2.20 -22.01 9.87
C LEU A 533 -2.93 -21.18 8.80
N GLU A 534 -2.22 -20.78 7.73
CA GLU A 534 -2.73 -20.02 6.57
C GLU A 534 -3.63 -18.83 6.99
N ILE A 535 -3.12 -18.02 7.92
CA ILE A 535 -3.94 -17.02 8.61
C ILE A 535 -4.33 -15.86 7.69
N LEU A 536 -3.39 -15.37 6.88
CA LEU A 536 -3.58 -14.26 5.94
C LEU A 536 -3.64 -14.71 4.48
N GLN A 537 -2.76 -15.63 4.10
CA GLN A 537 -2.56 -16.14 2.75
C GLN A 537 -2.29 -17.65 2.82
N ASN A 538 -2.69 -18.38 1.79
CA ASN A 538 -2.28 -19.79 1.64
C ASN A 538 -0.77 -19.89 1.35
N GLN A 539 -0.22 -21.11 1.39
CA GLN A 539 1.18 -21.42 1.06
C GLN A 539 1.36 -22.03 -0.35
N THR A 540 0.31 -22.11 -1.17
CA THR A 540 0.33 -22.76 -2.50
C THR A 540 0.46 -21.77 -3.65
N ASP A 541 -0.33 -20.68 -3.67
CA ASP A 541 -0.22 -19.57 -4.63
C ASP A 541 0.09 -18.21 -3.97
N MET A 542 0.22 -18.19 -2.63
CA MET A 542 0.48 -17.01 -1.80
C MET A 542 -0.62 -15.93 -1.85
N LYS A 543 -1.83 -16.29 -2.28
CA LYS A 543 -2.99 -15.38 -2.30
C LYS A 543 -3.83 -15.45 -1.04
N THR A 544 -4.66 -14.42 -0.89
CA THR A 544 -5.65 -14.33 0.18
C THR A 544 -6.69 -15.46 0.11
N LYS A 545 -7.09 -15.96 -1.09
CA LYS A 545 -8.09 -17.04 -1.18
C LYS A 545 -7.57 -18.31 -0.48
N GLY A 546 -8.43 -18.95 0.32
CA GLY A 546 -8.07 -20.15 1.07
C GLY A 546 -7.37 -19.87 2.40
N SER A 547 -7.27 -18.61 2.84
CA SER A 547 -6.81 -18.28 4.19
C SER A 547 -7.96 -18.16 5.20
N LEU A 548 -7.64 -18.22 6.50
CA LEU A 548 -8.59 -17.92 7.57
C LEU A 548 -9.18 -16.50 7.41
N PHE A 549 -8.35 -15.51 7.06
CA PHE A 549 -8.80 -14.15 6.78
C PHE A 549 -9.80 -14.10 5.61
N TRP A 550 -9.59 -14.89 4.55
CA TRP A 550 -10.58 -15.03 3.47
C TRP A 550 -11.88 -15.68 3.93
N VAL A 551 -11.83 -16.73 4.77
CA VAL A 551 -13.06 -17.31 5.36
C VAL A 551 -13.85 -16.23 6.11
N LEU A 552 -13.16 -15.44 6.93
CA LEU A 552 -13.78 -14.40 7.78
C LEU A 552 -14.18 -13.11 7.05
N ASP A 553 -13.59 -12.74 5.90
CA ASP A 553 -13.95 -11.48 5.22
C ASP A 553 -15.35 -11.53 4.58
N HIS A 554 -16.30 -10.93 5.29
CA HIS A 554 -17.66 -10.63 4.84
C HIS A 554 -17.95 -9.12 4.89
N THR A 555 -16.91 -8.29 4.99
CA THR A 555 -17.01 -6.83 5.17
C THR A 555 -17.64 -6.14 3.95
N LYS A 556 -18.10 -4.89 4.14
CA LYS A 556 -18.76 -4.07 3.11
C LYS A 556 -17.95 -2.86 2.68
N THR A 557 -16.85 -2.57 3.37
CA THR A 557 -16.00 -1.40 3.12
C THR A 557 -14.53 -1.79 3.26
N SER A 558 -13.66 -1.13 2.50
CA SER A 558 -12.21 -1.38 2.49
C SER A 558 -11.54 -1.10 3.84
N PHE A 559 -11.93 -0.04 4.55
CA PHE A 559 -11.49 0.24 5.92
C PHE A 559 -12.00 -0.83 6.92
N GLY A 560 -13.17 -1.41 6.67
CA GLY A 560 -13.66 -2.58 7.40
C GLY A 560 -12.75 -3.81 7.21
N ARG A 561 -12.39 -4.13 5.96
CA ARG A 561 -11.43 -5.19 5.61
C ARG A 561 -10.07 -4.98 6.29
N ARG A 562 -9.52 -3.76 6.23
CA ARG A 562 -8.25 -3.40 6.91
C ARG A 562 -8.31 -3.58 8.41
N LYS A 563 -9.43 -3.22 9.06
CA LYS A 563 -9.63 -3.43 10.50
C LYS A 563 -9.79 -4.91 10.86
N LEU A 564 -10.46 -5.70 10.02
CA LEU A 564 -10.59 -7.15 10.19
C LEU A 564 -9.23 -7.86 10.08
N LYS A 565 -8.37 -7.49 9.10
CA LYS A 565 -7.00 -8.04 8.99
C LYS A 565 -6.26 -7.92 10.33
N LYS A 566 -6.27 -6.73 10.94
CA LYS A 566 -5.64 -6.47 12.25
C LYS A 566 -6.23 -7.35 13.35
N TRP A 567 -7.55 -7.48 13.43
CA TRP A 567 -8.19 -8.36 14.43
C TRP A 567 -7.85 -9.84 14.27
N VAL A 568 -7.53 -10.30 13.06
CA VAL A 568 -7.09 -11.67 12.77
C VAL A 568 -5.60 -11.86 13.06
N THR A 569 -4.74 -10.86 12.79
CA THR A 569 -3.30 -10.93 13.11
C THR A 569 -2.97 -10.77 14.59
N GLN A 570 -3.82 -10.09 15.37
CA GLN A 570 -3.61 -9.88 16.81
C GLN A 570 -4.86 -10.26 17.64
N PRO A 571 -5.13 -11.56 17.84
CA PRO A 571 -6.20 -12.02 18.73
C PRO A 571 -5.99 -11.49 20.14
N LEU A 572 -7.08 -11.25 20.87
CA LEU A 572 -7.03 -10.60 22.19
C LEU A 572 -6.73 -11.59 23.32
N LEU A 573 -6.05 -11.11 24.36
CA LEU A 573 -5.94 -11.80 25.66
C LEU A 573 -6.97 -11.32 26.70
N LYS A 574 -7.52 -10.11 26.51
CA LYS A 574 -8.40 -9.45 27.50
C LYS A 574 -9.83 -9.99 27.44
N LEU A 575 -10.16 -10.95 28.31
CA LEU A 575 -11.47 -11.62 28.40
C LEU A 575 -12.70 -10.68 28.29
N ARG A 576 -12.64 -9.48 28.90
CA ARG A 576 -13.74 -8.49 28.82
C ARG A 576 -14.03 -8.02 27.39
N GLU A 577 -12.99 -7.75 26.60
CA GLU A 577 -13.10 -7.31 25.20
C GLU A 577 -13.45 -8.50 24.28
N ILE A 578 -12.97 -9.71 24.59
CA ILE A 578 -13.38 -10.95 23.89
C ILE A 578 -14.89 -11.13 24.03
N ASN A 579 -15.40 -11.11 25.27
CA ASN A 579 -16.83 -11.27 25.54
C ASN A 579 -17.65 -10.14 24.90
N ALA A 580 -17.24 -8.87 25.04
CA ALA A 580 -17.94 -7.74 24.42
C ALA A 580 -18.11 -7.90 22.88
N ARG A 581 -17.17 -8.54 22.19
CA ARG A 581 -17.29 -8.87 20.77
C ARG A 581 -18.23 -10.05 20.52
N LEU A 582 -18.21 -11.08 21.36
CA LEU A 582 -19.13 -12.23 21.28
C LEU A 582 -20.58 -11.81 21.58
N ASP A 583 -20.77 -10.91 22.55
CA ASP A 583 -22.06 -10.32 22.92
C ASP A 583 -22.63 -9.51 21.74
N ALA A 584 -21.82 -8.61 21.15
CA ALA A 584 -22.23 -7.82 19.99
C ALA A 584 -22.53 -8.67 18.74
N VAL A 585 -21.74 -9.72 18.48
CA VAL A 585 -22.04 -10.69 17.40
C VAL A 585 -23.34 -11.45 17.70
N SER A 586 -23.58 -11.82 18.95
CA SER A 586 -24.81 -12.51 19.37
C SER A 586 -26.04 -11.61 19.23
N GLU A 587 -25.95 -10.33 19.59
CA GLU A 587 -27.02 -9.36 19.41
C GLU A 587 -27.38 -9.19 17.92
N VAL A 588 -26.38 -8.98 17.06
CA VAL A 588 -26.56 -8.84 15.60
C VAL A 588 -27.20 -10.09 14.97
N LEU A 589 -26.96 -11.29 15.52
CA LEU A 589 -27.52 -12.55 15.03
C LEU A 589 -28.95 -12.85 15.53
N HIS A 590 -29.35 -12.32 16.68
CA HIS A 590 -30.65 -12.60 17.31
C HIS A 590 -31.64 -11.44 17.26
N SER A 591 -31.21 -10.24 16.88
CA SER A 591 -32.10 -9.07 16.82
C SER A 591 -32.99 -9.10 15.57
N GLU A 592 -34.30 -9.21 15.78
CA GLU A 592 -35.33 -9.02 14.73
C GLU A 592 -35.51 -7.53 14.34
N SER A 593 -34.76 -6.62 14.96
CA SER A 593 -34.82 -5.18 14.68
C SER A 593 -34.37 -4.86 13.26
N SER A 594 -35.14 -4.03 12.55
CA SER A 594 -34.75 -3.57 11.22
C SER A 594 -33.49 -2.69 11.20
N VAL A 595 -33.08 -2.14 12.35
CA VAL A 595 -31.96 -1.20 12.47
C VAL A 595 -30.64 -1.81 11.97
N PHE A 596 -30.34 -3.06 12.30
CA PHE A 596 -29.12 -3.72 11.81
C PHE A 596 -29.10 -3.88 10.28
N GLY A 597 -30.25 -4.17 9.66
CA GLY A 597 -30.39 -4.22 8.21
C GLY A 597 -30.27 -2.84 7.54
N GLN A 598 -30.75 -1.78 8.19
CA GLN A 598 -30.55 -0.39 7.73
C GLN A 598 -29.07 -0.02 7.78
N ILE A 599 -28.38 -0.30 8.91
CA ILE A 599 -26.93 -0.07 9.07
C ILE A 599 -26.13 -0.84 8.02
N GLU A 600 -26.41 -2.12 7.79
CA GLU A 600 -25.72 -2.90 6.75
C GLU A 600 -25.91 -2.28 5.36
N ASN A 601 -27.12 -1.81 5.05
CA ASN A 601 -27.42 -1.17 3.77
C ASN A 601 -26.70 0.18 3.60
N HIS A 602 -26.57 0.99 4.67
CA HIS A 602 -25.77 2.22 4.62
C HIS A 602 -24.29 1.94 4.34
N LEU A 603 -23.71 0.87 4.92
CA LEU A 603 -22.31 0.50 4.70
C LEU A 603 -22.00 0.06 3.26
N ARG A 604 -22.96 -0.54 2.55
CA ARG A 604 -22.76 -1.11 1.20
C ARG A 604 -22.38 -0.10 0.10
N LYS A 605 -22.61 1.20 0.31
CA LYS A 605 -22.35 2.26 -0.68
C LYS A 605 -21.28 3.27 -0.24
N LEU A 606 -20.55 2.98 0.84
CA LEU A 606 -19.49 3.89 1.31
C LEU A 606 -18.20 3.68 0.50
N PRO A 607 -17.57 4.75 0.00
CA PRO A 607 -16.25 4.68 -0.62
C PRO A 607 -15.16 4.46 0.45
N ASP A 608 -13.89 4.42 0.01
CA ASP A 608 -12.75 4.47 0.92
C ASP A 608 -12.56 5.86 1.54
N ILE A 609 -13.42 6.19 2.52
CA ILE A 609 -13.42 7.47 3.25
C ILE A 609 -12.08 7.70 3.96
N GLU A 610 -11.45 6.64 4.45
CA GLU A 610 -10.14 6.70 5.13
C GLU A 610 -9.05 7.23 4.18
N ARG A 611 -9.00 6.72 2.93
CA ARG A 611 -8.11 7.24 1.88
C ARG A 611 -8.49 8.65 1.42
N GLY A 612 -9.78 8.94 1.27
CA GLY A 612 -10.28 10.27 0.89
C GLY A 612 -9.88 11.37 1.88
N LEU A 613 -10.05 11.11 3.18
CA LEU A 613 -9.64 12.03 4.25
C LEU A 613 -8.12 12.28 4.25
N CYS A 614 -7.32 11.27 3.92
CA CYS A 614 -5.86 11.43 3.85
C CYS A 614 -5.43 12.29 2.65
N SER A 615 -6.00 12.12 1.47
CA SER A 615 -5.71 13.00 0.31
C SER A 615 -6.04 14.47 0.63
N ILE A 616 -7.22 14.72 1.23
CA ILE A 616 -7.62 16.05 1.72
C ILE A 616 -6.64 16.59 2.78
N TYR A 617 -6.22 15.75 3.72
CA TYR A 617 -5.27 16.14 4.78
C TYR A 617 -3.89 16.52 4.22
N HIS A 618 -3.42 15.83 3.18
CA HIS A 618 -2.17 16.15 2.47
C HIS A 618 -2.34 17.30 1.46
N LYS A 619 -3.57 17.75 1.16
CA LYS A 619 -3.90 18.71 0.08
C LYS A 619 -3.39 18.23 -1.29
N LYS A 620 -3.63 16.95 -1.60
CA LYS A 620 -3.25 16.27 -2.84
C LYS A 620 -4.45 15.58 -3.48
#